data_AF-A0A1Q6IGR9-F1
#
_entry.id   AF-A0A1Q6IGR9-F1
#
_cell.length_a   1.000
_cell.length_b   1.000
_cell.length_c   1.000
_cell.angle_alpha   90.00
_cell.angle_beta   90.00
_cell.angle_gamma   90.00
#
_symmetry.space_group_name_H-M   'P 1'
#
loop_
_entity.id
_entity.type
_entity.pdbx_description
1 polymer ?
#
loop_
_entity_poly.entity_id
_entity_poly.type
_entity_poly.pdbx_seq_one_letter_code
_entity_poly.pdbx_strand_id
1 'polypeptide(L)' 'MNFDEKNFDRSEDISELYGIHSLPTKILIDKEGMIIGRYGGGGESHEKMDEKLKEVFGN' A
#
# COMPACT_ATOMS: atom_id res chain seq x y z
N MET A 1 10.35 -17.47 -30.95
CA MET A 1 10.25 -16.22 -30.15
C MET A 1 10.70 -16.59 -28.76
N ASN A 2 11.91 -16.20 -28.38
CA ASN A 2 12.39 -16.40 -27.02
C ASN A 2 11.80 -15.28 -26.17
N PHE A 3 11.04 -15.65 -25.15
CA PHE A 3 10.64 -14.73 -24.11
C PHE A 3 11.88 -14.53 -23.23
N ASP A 4 12.81 -13.70 -23.72
CA ASP A 4 13.89 -13.18 -22.89
C ASP A 4 13.24 -12.65 -21.61
N GLU A 5 13.56 -13.31 -20.50
CA GLU A 5 13.28 -12.89 -19.13
C GLU A 5 13.75 -11.45 -19.02
N LYS A 6 12.82 -10.51 -19.25
CA LYS A 6 13.06 -9.11 -18.95
C LYS A 6 13.37 -9.09 -17.47
N ASN A 7 14.66 -8.91 -17.17
CA ASN A 7 15.18 -8.33 -15.94
C ASN A 7 14.50 -6.96 -15.80
N PHE A 8 13.23 -6.96 -15.43
CA PHE A 8 12.60 -5.79 -14.89
C PHE A 8 13.36 -5.50 -13.62
N ASP A 9 14.09 -4.40 -13.63
CA ASP A 9 14.72 -3.87 -12.45
C ASP A 9 13.61 -3.58 -11.44
N ARG A 10 13.45 -4.49 -10.47
CA ARG A 10 12.49 -4.41 -9.36
C ARG A 10 13.14 -3.82 -8.12
N SER A 11 14.34 -3.23 -8.24
CA SER A 11 15.03 -2.65 -7.08
C SER A 11 14.19 -1.53 -6.43
N GLU A 12 13.45 -0.80 -7.26
CA GLU A 12 12.52 0.26 -6.86
C GLU A 12 11.05 -0.23 -6.77
N ASP A 13 10.77 -1.52 -7.01
CA ASP A 13 9.40 -2.05 -6.94
C ASP A 13 8.98 -2.27 -5.49
N ILE A 14 8.31 -1.27 -4.95
CA ILE A 14 7.73 -1.33 -3.60
C ILE A 14 6.35 -1.97 -3.59
N SER A 15 5.76 -2.28 -4.74
CA SER A 15 4.39 -2.79 -4.85
C SER A 15 4.29 -4.15 -4.15
N GLU A 16 5.26 -5.03 -4.39
CA GLU A 16 5.34 -6.35 -3.73
C GLU A 16 5.61 -6.21 -2.23
N LEU A 17 6.53 -5.31 -1.84
CA LEU A 17 6.85 -5.02 -0.43
C LEU A 17 5.60 -4.57 0.35
N TYR A 18 4.76 -3.76 -0.29
CA TYR A 18 3.53 -3.28 0.29
C TYR A 18 2.31 -4.15 -0.05
N GLY A 19 2.46 -5.26 -0.79
CA GLY A 19 1.36 -6.16 -1.18
C GLY A 19 0.27 -5.47 -2.00
N ILE A 20 0.64 -4.60 -2.93
CA ILE A 20 -0.26 -3.85 -3.81
C ILE A 20 -0.55 -4.70 -5.05
N HIS A 21 -1.75 -5.27 -5.12
CA HIS A 21 -2.20 -6.07 -6.27
C HIS A 21 -3.27 -5.37 -7.12
N SER A 22 -3.80 -4.24 -6.66
CA SER A 22 -4.81 -3.46 -7.35
C SER A 22 -4.56 -1.96 -7.22
N LEU A 23 -4.78 -1.22 -8.30
CA LEU A 23 -4.63 0.22 -8.34
C LEU A 23 -6.01 0.87 -8.48
N PRO A 24 -6.28 2.01 -7.81
CA PRO A 24 -5.44 2.67 -6.80
C PRO A 24 -5.55 2.02 -5.41
N THR A 25 -4.43 1.83 -4.70
CA THR A 25 -4.37 1.42 -3.27
C THR A 25 -3.68 2.49 -2.44
N LYS A 26 -4.20 2.76 -1.24
CA LYS A 26 -3.64 3.67 -0.23
C LYS A 26 -3.27 2.85 1.01
N ILE A 27 -2.12 3.12 1.60
CA ILE A 27 -1.64 2.41 2.78
C ILE A 27 -1.28 3.45 3.84
N LEU A 28 -1.75 3.22 5.06
CA LEU A 28 -1.41 4.03 6.22
C LEU A 28 -0.28 3.33 6.98
N ILE A 29 0.81 4.05 7.20
CA ILE A 29 2.02 3.56 7.86
C ILE A 29 2.27 4.47 9.07
N ASP A 30 2.58 3.89 10.22
CA ASP A 30 2.94 4.66 11.41
C ASP A 30 4.42 5.12 11.40
N LYS A 31 4.82 5.87 12.44
CA LYS A 31 6.18 6.39 12.58
C LYS A 31 7.26 5.31 12.77
N GLU A 32 6.86 4.10 13.16
CA GLU A 32 7.75 2.95 13.36
C GLU A 32 7.90 2.13 12.07
N GLY A 33 7.22 2.54 10.99
CA GLY A 33 7.24 1.87 9.69
C GLY A 33 6.25 0.71 9.59
N MET A 34 5.30 0.59 10.54
CA MET A 34 4.31 -0.48 10.54
C MET A 34 3.07 -0.08 9.75
N ILE A 35 2.55 -1.00 8.94
CA ILE A 35 1.31 -0.80 8.20
C ILE A 35 0.12 -0.91 9.16
N ILE A 36 -0.61 0.19 9.34
CA ILE A 36 -1.75 0.29 10.26
C ILE A 36 -3.10 0.45 9.53
N GLY A 37 -3.11 0.46 8.19
CA GLY A 37 -4.33 0.50 7.40
C GLY A 37 -4.10 0.35 5.89
N ARG A 38 -5.10 -0.16 5.16
CA ARG A 38 -5.10 -0.34 3.69
C ARG A 38 -6.47 0.04 3.13
N TYR A 39 -6.49 0.89 2.11
CA TYR A 39 -7.73 1.50 1.58
C TYR A 39 -7.73 1.57 0.04
N GLY A 40 -8.89 1.49 -0.59
CA GLY A 40 -9.04 1.60 -2.06
C GLY A 40 -9.29 0.27 -2.76
N GLY A 41 -8.75 0.09 -3.98
CA GLY A 41 -9.11 -0.97 -4.94
C GLY A 41 -8.88 -2.43 -4.51
N GLY A 42 -8.44 -2.67 -3.27
CA GLY A 42 -8.32 -3.99 -2.65
C GLY A 42 -8.32 -3.93 -1.12
N GLY A 43 -8.75 -2.80 -0.54
CA GLY A 43 -8.75 -2.55 0.89
C GLY A 43 -10.07 -1.99 1.37
N GLU A 44 -10.05 -1.34 2.52
CA GLU A 44 -11.24 -0.73 3.09
C GLU A 44 -11.67 0.57 2.37
N SER A 45 -12.89 1.02 2.65
CA SER A 45 -13.39 2.30 2.13
C SER A 45 -12.52 3.48 2.61
N HIS A 46 -12.45 4.53 1.80
CA HIS A 46 -11.73 5.75 2.15
C HIS A 46 -12.17 6.34 3.50
N GLU A 47 -13.45 6.24 3.85
CA GLU A 47 -13.99 6.78 5.10
C GLU A 47 -13.36 6.16 6.36
N LYS A 48 -13.01 4.87 6.30
CA LYS A 48 -12.31 4.18 7.40
C LYS A 48 -10.88 4.67 7.57
N MET A 49 -10.29 5.28 6.54
CA MET A 49 -8.99 5.93 6.63
C MET A 49 -9.07 7.16 7.53
N ASP A 50 -10.09 7.99 7.33
CA ASP A 50 -10.31 9.18 8.15
C ASP A 50 -10.56 8.83 9.62
N GLU A 51 -11.32 7.76 9.89
CA GLU A 51 -11.51 7.25 11.25
C GLU A 51 -10.19 6.82 11.89
N LYS A 52 -9.37 6.06 11.16
CA LYS A 52 -8.07 5.61 11.68
C LYS A 52 -7.10 6.76 11.89
N LEU A 53 -7.10 7.75 11.01
CA LEU A 53 -6.30 8.96 11.17
C LEU A 53 -6.73 9.76 12.40
N LYS A 54 -8.04 9.90 12.65
CA LYS A 54 -8.54 10.53 13.88
C LYS A 54 -8.15 9.74 15.13
N GLU A 55 -8.16 8.42 15.08
CA GLU A 55 -7.69 7.58 16.20
C GLU A 55 -6.19 7.80 16.49
N VAL A 56 -5.37 7.92 15.45
CA VAL A 56 -3.91 8.07 15.58
C VAL A 56 -3.49 9.50 15.97
N PHE A 57 -4.16 10.52 15.43
CA PHE A 57 -3.77 11.93 15.58
C PHE A 57 -4.72 12.77 16.43
N GLY A 58 -5.88 12.24 16.83
CA GLY A 58 -6.93 12.99 17.56
C GLY A 58 -6.76 13.01 19.08
N ASN A 59 -5.57 12.73 19.59
CA ASN A 59 -5.22 12.76 21.02
C ASN A 59 -4.09 13.77 21.27
#